data_AF-A0A5C9C2H6-F1
#
_entry.id   AF-A0A5C9C2H6-F1
#
_cell.length_a   1.000
_cell.length_b   1.000
_cell.length_c   1.000
_cell.angle_alpha   90.00
_cell.angle_beta   90.00
_cell.angle_gamma   90.00
#
_symmetry.space_group_name_H-M   'P 1'
#
loop_
_entity.id
_entity.type
_entity.pdbx_description
1 polymer ?
#
loop_
_entity_poly.entity_id
_entity_poly.type
_entity_poly.pdbx_seq_one_letter_code
_entity_poly.pdbx_strand_id
1 'polypeptide(L)'
;MKRILLVALCGFLGACAGGDHEELKQWMAENTKDMRGNVPKLPEVKPYEPVPYDMEATIDPFKPNKIEPESKYKQVAGKGGAFQPDFEAREVRNSLLEKYPIESLKMIGYMNVNKRPMAVVQVEDKVKQVKVGDYVGLDFGMVTQISDTED
;
A
#
# COMPACT_ATOMS: atom_id res chain seq x y z
N MET A 1 -68.58 -67.45 48.74
CA MET A 1 -67.12 -67.26 48.56
C MET A 1 -66.71 -67.01 47.10
N LYS A 2 -67.10 -67.84 46.11
CA LYS A 2 -66.75 -67.63 44.69
C LYS A 2 -67.21 -66.29 44.07
N ARG A 3 -68.38 -65.76 44.45
CA ARG A 3 -68.87 -64.46 43.94
C ARG A 3 -68.10 -63.25 44.47
N ILE A 4 -67.56 -63.33 45.70
CA ILE A 4 -66.75 -62.27 46.31
C ILE A 4 -65.39 -62.21 45.63
N LEU A 5 -64.81 -63.37 45.30
CA LEU A 5 -63.54 -63.48 44.56
C LEU A 5 -63.64 -62.86 43.16
N LEU A 6 -64.79 -63.02 42.49
CA LEU A 6 -65.02 -62.51 41.13
C LEU A 6 -65.21 -60.98 41.12
N VAL A 7 -65.87 -60.42 42.13
CA VAL A 7 -66.00 -58.96 42.31
C VAL A 7 -64.64 -58.33 42.66
N ALA A 8 -63.84 -58.99 43.50
CA ALA A 8 -62.48 -58.53 43.82
C ALA A 8 -61.56 -58.55 42.57
N LEU A 9 -61.70 -59.56 41.72
CA LEU A 9 -60.95 -59.66 40.46
C LEU A 9 -61.36 -58.56 39.46
N CYS A 10 -62.66 -58.25 39.35
CA CYS A 10 -63.14 -57.14 38.53
C CYS A 10 -62.70 -55.76 39.06
N GLY A 11 -62.60 -55.59 40.38
CA GLY A 11 -62.07 -54.36 40.98
C GLY A 11 -60.58 -54.13 40.67
N PHE A 12 -59.79 -55.21 40.64
CA PHE A 12 -58.37 -55.14 40.28
C PHE A 12 -58.14 -54.78 38.80
N LEU A 13 -59.04 -55.17 37.90
CA LEU A 13 -58.96 -54.83 36.47
C LEU A 13 -59.25 -53.34 36.20
N GLY A 14 -59.99 -52.65 37.07
CA GLY A 14 -60.28 -51.22 36.94
C GLY A 14 -59.18 -50.28 37.47
N ALA A 15 -58.25 -50.79 38.27
CA ALA A 15 -57.16 -49.99 38.86
C ALA A 15 -56.09 -49.55 37.83
N CYS A 16 -56.11 -50.14 36.63
CA CYS A 16 -55.18 -49.80 35.53
C CYS A 16 -55.80 -48.82 34.51
N ALA A 17 -57.05 -48.38 34.71
CA ALA A 17 -57.77 -47.52 33.76
C ALA A 17 -57.70 -46.01 34.07
N GLY A 18 -56.93 -45.60 35.07
CA GLY A 18 -56.82 -44.20 35.49
C GLY A 18 -55.39 -43.68 35.34
N GLY A 19 -55.20 -42.71 34.44
CA GLY A 19 -54.01 -41.85 34.46
C GLY A 19 -53.17 -41.78 33.18
N ASP A 20 -53.70 -42.14 32.01
CA ASP A 20 -52.88 -42.38 30.81
C ASP A 20 -52.02 -41.19 30.35
N HIS A 21 -52.32 -39.95 30.79
CA HIS A 21 -51.55 -38.76 30.39
C HIS A 21 -51.43 -37.68 31.47
N GLU A 22 -51.67 -38.00 32.75
CA GLU A 22 -51.60 -36.99 33.81
C GLU A 22 -50.16 -36.51 34.05
N GLU A 23 -49.21 -37.46 34.06
CA GLU A 23 -47.77 -37.17 34.11
C GLU A 23 -47.31 -36.34 32.90
N LEU A 24 -47.78 -36.68 31.70
CA LEU A 24 -47.44 -35.94 30.48
C LEU A 24 -47.98 -34.51 30.51
N LYS A 25 -49.21 -34.32 31.00
CA LYS A 25 -49.82 -32.99 31.17
C LYS A 25 -49.09 -32.16 32.20
N GLN A 26 -48.68 -32.77 33.31
CA GLN A 26 -47.91 -32.10 34.34
C GLN A 26 -46.52 -31.71 33.83
N TRP A 27 -45.85 -32.61 33.12
CA TRP A 27 -44.57 -32.33 32.47
C TRP A 27 -44.68 -31.19 31.45
N MET A 28 -45.73 -31.17 30.61
CA MET A 28 -45.97 -30.07 29.66
C MET A 28 -46.20 -28.75 30.39
N ALA A 29 -46.99 -28.75 31.47
CA ALA A 29 -47.27 -27.55 32.25
C ALA A 29 -46.03 -27.02 32.98
N GLU A 30 -45.14 -27.89 33.44
CA GLU A 30 -43.86 -27.51 34.06
C GLU A 30 -42.88 -26.95 33.03
N ASN A 31 -42.73 -27.62 31.87
CA ASN A 31 -41.78 -27.19 30.84
C ASN A 31 -42.21 -25.91 30.11
N THR A 32 -43.51 -25.61 30.03
CA THR A 32 -44.01 -24.41 29.34
C THR A 32 -43.93 -23.15 30.20
N LYS A 33 -43.83 -23.26 31.53
CA LYS A 33 -43.82 -22.10 32.45
C LYS A 33 -42.66 -21.15 32.23
N ASP A 34 -41.49 -21.67 31.87
CA ASP A 34 -40.27 -20.90 31.72
C ASP A 34 -39.90 -20.59 30.26
N MET A 35 -40.74 -20.98 29.29
CA MET A 35 -40.54 -20.67 27.87
C MET A 35 -40.96 -19.23 27.56
N ARG A 36 -40.18 -18.25 28.02
CA ARG A 36 -40.26 -16.87 27.53
C ARG A 36 -39.20 -16.65 26.46
N GLY A 37 -39.62 -16.14 25.30
CA GLY A 37 -38.70 -15.74 24.23
C GLY A 37 -37.69 -14.72 24.75
N ASN A 38 -36.40 -15.03 24.61
CA ASN A 38 -35.34 -14.10 24.95
C ASN A 38 -35.26 -13.03 23.85
N VAL A 39 -35.79 -11.84 24.13
CA VAL A 39 -35.66 -10.70 23.23
C VAL A 39 -34.31 -10.03 23.51
N PRO A 40 -33.38 -9.99 22.55
CA PRO A 40 -32.13 -9.28 22.74
C PRO A 40 -32.44 -7.81 23.04
N LYS A 41 -31.76 -7.26 24.06
CA LYS A 41 -31.89 -5.85 24.42
C LYS A 41 -31.55 -4.98 23.20
N LEU A 42 -32.25 -3.87 23.07
CA LEU A 42 -31.94 -2.88 22.03
C LEU A 42 -30.47 -2.45 22.19
N PRO A 43 -29.71 -2.40 21.09
CA PRO A 43 -28.33 -1.92 21.13
C PRO A 43 -28.30 -0.48 21.62
N GLU A 44 -27.35 -0.17 22.48
CA GLU A 44 -27.15 1.20 22.97
C GLU A 44 -26.68 2.09 21.81
N VAL A 45 -27.31 3.26 21.68
CA VAL A 45 -26.92 4.26 20.69
C VAL A 45 -25.57 4.82 21.11
N LYS A 46 -24.52 4.51 20.34
CA LYS A 46 -23.20 5.08 20.58
C LYS A 46 -23.25 6.59 20.30
N PRO A 47 -22.75 7.44 21.22
CA PRO A 47 -22.64 8.87 20.96
C PRO A 47 -21.69 9.13 19.80
N TYR A 48 -21.96 10.20 19.05
CA TYR A 48 -21.11 10.66 17.97
C TYR A 48 -19.82 11.26 18.55
N GLU A 49 -18.68 10.68 18.18
CA GLU A 49 -17.36 11.21 18.50
C GLU A 49 -16.81 11.95 17.27
N PRO A 50 -16.79 13.30 17.25
CA PRO A 50 -16.17 14.04 16.17
C PRO A 50 -14.66 13.82 16.20
N VAL A 51 -14.10 13.34 15.08
CA VAL A 51 -12.65 13.33 14.90
C VAL A 51 -12.18 14.77 14.65
N PRO A 52 -11.32 15.34 15.50
CA PRO A 52 -10.78 16.66 15.27
C PRO A 52 -9.89 16.65 14.02
N TYR A 53 -10.12 17.61 13.12
CA TYR A 53 -9.24 17.87 11.99
C TYR A 53 -8.14 18.82 12.44
N ASP A 54 -7.01 18.27 12.90
CA ASP A 54 -5.84 19.05 13.29
C ASP A 54 -4.96 19.34 12.06
N MET A 55 -5.04 20.58 11.60
CA MET A 55 -4.27 21.13 10.48
C MET A 55 -3.26 22.18 10.95
N GLU A 56 -3.18 22.46 12.26
CA GLU A 56 -2.34 23.53 12.81
C GLU A 56 -0.85 23.14 12.82
N ALA A 57 -0.55 21.85 12.92
CA ALA A 57 0.82 21.33 12.83
C ALA A 57 1.31 21.11 11.38
N THR A 58 0.45 21.27 10.38
CA THR A 58 0.81 21.00 8.97
C THR A 58 1.33 22.25 8.29
N ILE A 59 2.54 22.17 7.74
CA ILE A 59 3.13 23.23 6.92
C ILE A 59 2.20 23.49 5.73
N ASP A 60 1.71 24.72 5.60
CA ASP A 60 0.84 25.15 4.50
C ASP A 60 1.41 24.72 3.13
N PRO A 61 0.66 23.89 2.38
CA PRO A 61 1.11 23.29 1.13
C PRO A 61 1.25 24.30 -0.03
N PHE A 62 0.71 25.51 0.11
CA PHE A 62 0.75 26.55 -0.93
C PHE A 62 1.71 27.69 -0.62
N LYS A 63 2.56 27.54 0.40
CA LYS A 63 3.59 28.55 0.67
C LYS A 63 4.47 28.73 -0.58
N PRO A 64 4.66 29.96 -1.07
CA PRO A 64 5.42 30.24 -2.30
C PRO A 64 6.88 29.75 -2.21
N ASN A 65 7.42 29.59 -1.00
CA ASN A 65 8.76 29.02 -0.77
C ASN A 65 8.88 27.53 -1.14
N LYS A 66 7.76 26.80 -1.31
CA LYS A 66 7.78 25.42 -1.85
C LYS A 66 7.62 25.36 -3.37
N ILE A 67 7.17 26.44 -3.99
CA ILE A 67 6.99 26.59 -5.44
C ILE A 67 8.07 27.54 -5.97
N GLU A 68 9.27 27.50 -5.40
CA GLU A 68 10.41 28.12 -6.07
C GLU A 68 10.95 27.12 -7.10
N PRO A 69 11.04 27.50 -8.38
CA PRO A 69 11.61 26.64 -9.40
C PRO A 69 13.02 26.25 -8.98
N GLU A 70 13.36 24.95 -9.09
CA GLU A 70 14.66 24.30 -8.83
C GLU A 70 15.88 25.20 -9.06
N SER A 71 15.78 26.09 -10.05
CA SER A 71 16.68 27.20 -10.38
C SER A 71 17.14 28.10 -9.21
N LYS A 72 16.37 28.31 -8.12
CA LYS A 72 16.78 29.17 -7.00
C LYS A 72 17.51 28.47 -5.85
N TYR A 73 17.37 27.14 -5.74
CA TYR A 73 18.20 26.36 -4.81
C TYR A 73 19.69 26.37 -5.18
N LYS A 74 20.03 26.88 -6.36
CA LYS A 74 21.40 26.99 -6.89
C LYS A 74 22.31 27.98 -6.15
N GLN A 75 21.78 28.91 -5.35
CA GLN A 75 22.63 29.94 -4.70
C GLN A 75 22.67 29.90 -3.17
N VAL A 76 21.85 29.08 -2.50
CA VAL A 76 21.76 29.08 -1.03
C VAL A 76 22.15 27.75 -0.38
N ALA A 77 22.40 26.69 -1.15
CA ALA A 77 22.92 25.43 -0.60
C ALA A 77 24.42 25.54 -0.30
N GLY A 78 24.75 26.07 0.88
CA GLY A 78 26.07 25.93 1.48
C GLY A 78 26.44 24.45 1.59
N LYS A 79 27.66 24.12 1.15
CA LYS A 79 28.28 22.78 1.18
C LYS A 79 27.38 21.69 0.58
N GLY A 80 27.45 21.58 -0.75
CA GLY A 80 26.84 20.49 -1.50
C GLY A 80 27.10 19.14 -0.86
N GLY A 81 26.02 18.38 -0.66
CA GLY A 81 26.10 16.97 -0.30
C GLY A 81 26.90 16.20 -1.35
N ALA A 82 27.35 15.01 -1.00
CA ALA A 82 28.21 14.16 -1.86
C ALA A 82 27.65 13.86 -3.27
N PHE A 83 26.38 14.17 -3.52
CA PHE A 83 25.68 13.96 -4.79
C PHE A 83 25.21 15.25 -5.47
N GLN A 84 25.71 16.42 -5.04
CA GLN A 84 25.38 17.67 -5.73
C GLN A 84 26.19 17.80 -7.03
N PRO A 85 25.56 18.18 -8.15
CA PRO A 85 26.28 18.43 -9.39
C PRO A 85 27.32 19.54 -9.24
N ASP A 86 28.53 19.28 -9.76
CA ASP A 86 29.62 20.25 -9.76
C ASP A 86 29.50 21.17 -10.99
N PHE A 87 28.90 22.34 -10.77
CA PHE A 87 28.69 23.36 -11.82
C PHE A 87 30.01 24.03 -12.25
N GLU A 88 30.92 24.29 -11.31
CA GLU A 88 32.22 24.90 -11.61
C GLU A 88 33.07 23.98 -12.49
N ALA A 89 33.11 22.67 -12.17
CA ALA A 89 33.82 21.70 -12.99
C ALA A 89 33.23 21.58 -14.40
N ARG A 90 31.90 21.70 -14.57
CA ARG A 90 31.26 21.70 -15.90
C ARG A 90 31.65 22.93 -16.72
N GLU A 91 31.66 24.11 -16.11
CA GLU A 91 32.08 25.34 -16.80
C GLU A 91 33.54 25.27 -17.25
N VAL A 92 34.42 24.72 -16.41
CA VAL A 92 35.84 24.51 -16.75
C VAL A 92 36.01 23.47 -17.87
N ARG A 93 35.26 22.36 -17.87
CA ARG A 93 35.32 21.35 -18.95
C ARG A 93 34.82 21.88 -20.28
N ASN A 94 33.79 22.74 -20.28
CA ASN A 94 33.17 23.33 -21.46
C ASN A 94 32.90 22.32 -22.60
N SER A 95 32.42 21.13 -22.23
CA SER A 95 32.08 20.08 -23.21
C SER A 95 30.91 20.52 -24.08
N LEU A 96 31.01 20.30 -25.39
CA LEU A 96 29.89 20.59 -26.30
C LEU A 96 28.67 19.72 -25.97
N LEU A 97 28.88 18.45 -25.61
CA LEU A 97 27.80 17.49 -25.36
C LEU A 97 27.05 17.77 -24.05
N GLU A 98 27.63 18.57 -23.15
CA GLU A 98 26.97 19.02 -21.92
C GLU A 98 26.07 20.26 -22.15
N LYS A 99 26.01 20.80 -23.38
CA LYS A 99 25.15 21.96 -23.71
C LYS A 99 23.82 21.56 -24.34
N TYR A 100 23.67 20.29 -24.64
CA TYR A 100 22.52 19.75 -25.36
C TYR A 100 21.80 18.70 -24.50
N PRO A 101 20.47 18.58 -24.64
CA PRO A 101 19.68 17.55 -23.96
C PRO A 101 20.08 16.16 -24.47
N ILE A 102 20.05 15.15 -23.60
CA ILE A 102 20.52 13.78 -23.92
C ILE A 102 19.72 13.18 -25.09
N GLU A 103 18.46 13.57 -25.23
CA GLU A 103 17.53 13.14 -26.28
C GLU A 103 17.94 13.63 -27.67
N SER A 104 18.73 14.70 -27.74
CA SER A 104 19.29 15.21 -29.00
C SER A 104 20.62 14.56 -29.39
N LEU A 105 21.22 13.80 -28.48
CA LEU A 105 22.49 13.12 -28.69
C LEU A 105 22.23 11.75 -29.31
N LYS A 106 22.98 11.43 -30.37
CA LYS A 106 22.90 10.11 -31.02
C LYS A 106 24.28 9.46 -31.06
N MET A 107 24.41 8.26 -30.49
CA MET A 107 25.59 7.43 -30.71
C MET A 107 25.55 6.89 -32.14
N ILE A 108 26.53 7.27 -32.96
CA ILE A 108 26.62 6.90 -34.37
C ILE A 108 27.69 5.84 -34.63
N GLY A 109 28.52 5.53 -33.65
CA GLY A 109 29.51 4.49 -33.79
C GLY A 109 30.30 4.22 -32.52
N TYR A 110 31.03 3.10 -32.57
CA TYR A 110 31.95 2.64 -31.56
C TYR A 110 33.35 2.53 -32.19
N MET A 111 34.37 2.94 -31.48
CA MET A 111 35.76 2.77 -31.91
C MET A 111 36.63 2.34 -30.73
N ASN A 112 37.67 1.56 -31.03
CA ASN A 112 38.65 1.15 -30.04
C ASN A 112 40.02 1.71 -30.43
N VAL A 113 40.50 2.69 -29.67
CA VAL A 113 41.77 3.37 -29.93
C VAL A 113 42.76 2.96 -28.86
N ASN A 114 43.86 2.30 -29.22
CA ASN A 114 44.89 1.85 -28.27
C ASN A 114 44.33 1.02 -27.10
N LYS A 115 43.42 0.07 -27.40
CA LYS A 115 42.70 -0.76 -26.42
C LYS A 115 41.80 0.04 -25.46
N ARG A 116 41.43 1.27 -25.80
CA ARG A 116 40.45 2.07 -25.06
C ARG A 116 39.18 2.21 -25.89
N PRO A 117 38.03 1.76 -25.37
CA PRO A 117 36.75 1.98 -26.04
C PRO A 117 36.40 3.46 -26.03
N MET A 118 35.92 3.97 -27.15
CA MET A 118 35.38 5.32 -27.32
C MET A 118 34.09 5.24 -28.14
N ALA A 119 33.12 6.06 -27.77
CA ALA A 119 31.89 6.23 -28.54
C ALA A 119 32.00 7.47 -29.40
N VAL A 120 31.35 7.43 -30.55
CA VAL A 120 31.20 8.57 -31.46
C VAL A 120 29.77 9.07 -31.35
N VAL A 121 29.60 10.26 -30.80
CA VAL A 121 28.31 10.90 -30.53
C VAL A 121 28.13 12.08 -31.48
N GLN A 122 26.99 12.10 -32.16
CA GLN A 122 26.54 13.19 -33.00
C GLN A 122 25.49 14.03 -32.25
N VAL A 123 25.61 15.35 -32.38
CA VAL A 123 24.61 16.33 -31.97
C VAL A 123 24.43 17.32 -33.09
N GLU A 124 23.22 17.43 -33.64
CA GLU A 124 22.95 18.20 -34.86
C GLU A 124 23.96 17.79 -35.96
N ASP A 125 24.79 18.73 -36.43
CA ASP A 125 25.83 18.51 -37.45
C ASP A 125 27.23 18.30 -36.86
N LYS A 126 27.37 18.24 -35.53
CA LYS A 126 28.66 18.14 -34.83
C LYS A 126 28.87 16.71 -34.34
N VAL A 127 30.07 16.18 -34.61
CA VAL A 127 30.49 14.86 -34.14
C VAL A 127 31.59 15.01 -33.10
N LYS A 128 31.45 14.30 -31.98
CA LYS A 128 32.45 14.25 -30.91
C LYS A 128 32.68 12.82 -30.43
N GLN A 129 33.93 12.54 -30.11
CA GLN A 129 34.33 11.28 -29.47
C GLN A 129 34.24 11.45 -27.96
N VAL A 130 33.72 10.43 -27.28
CA VAL A 130 33.63 10.37 -25.82
C VAL A 130 34.32 9.11 -25.29
N LYS A 131 34.94 9.24 -24.13
CA LYS A 131 35.55 8.14 -23.37
C LYS A 131 34.85 7.97 -22.02
N VAL A 132 35.13 6.86 -21.35
CA VAL A 132 34.71 6.64 -19.96
C VAL A 132 35.22 7.77 -19.08
N GLY A 133 34.33 8.34 -18.25
CA GLY A 133 34.56 9.49 -17.39
C GLY A 133 34.23 10.85 -18.02
N ASP A 134 33.96 10.92 -19.32
CA ASP A 134 33.44 12.15 -19.92
C ASP A 134 31.97 12.39 -19.55
N TYR A 135 31.52 13.63 -19.70
CA TYR A 135 30.16 14.04 -19.37
C TYR A 135 29.36 14.42 -20.61
N VAL A 136 28.06 14.09 -20.59
CA VAL A 136 27.09 14.35 -21.64
C VAL A 136 25.74 14.76 -21.05
N GLY A 137 24.95 15.49 -21.82
CA GLY A 137 23.60 15.91 -21.41
C GLY A 137 23.59 17.11 -20.45
N LEU A 138 22.39 17.64 -20.21
CA LEU A 138 22.20 18.79 -19.31
C LEU A 138 22.30 18.43 -17.82
N ASP A 139 22.08 17.15 -17.49
CA ASP A 139 21.93 16.63 -16.13
C ASP A 139 23.18 15.91 -15.62
N PHE A 140 24.38 16.30 -16.09
CA PHE A 140 25.65 15.79 -15.58
C PHE A 140 25.83 14.27 -15.74
N GLY A 141 25.32 13.71 -16.83
CA GLY A 141 25.48 12.28 -17.14
C GLY A 141 26.94 11.94 -17.40
N MET A 142 27.54 11.09 -16.55
CA MET A 142 28.91 10.59 -16.73
C MET A 142 28.89 9.27 -17.52
N VAL A 143 29.76 9.15 -18.51
CA VAL A 143 29.95 7.91 -19.27
C VAL A 143 30.67 6.88 -18.39
N THR A 144 29.97 5.83 -17.97
CA THR A 144 30.51 4.78 -17.09
C THR A 144 31.09 3.60 -17.86
N GLN A 145 30.49 3.26 -19.00
CA GLN A 145 30.86 2.14 -19.85
C GLN A 145 30.56 2.48 -21.30
N ILE A 146 31.33 1.90 -22.22
CA ILE A 146 31.11 2.02 -23.66
C ILE A 146 31.19 0.61 -24.26
N SER A 147 30.08 0.13 -24.81
CA SER A 147 29.95 -1.15 -25.50
C SER A 147 29.52 -0.97 -26.96
N ASP A 148 29.75 -2.00 -27.75
CA ASP A 148 29.26 -2.14 -29.13
C ASP A 148 27.75 -2.41 -29.14
N THR A 149 27.29 -3.26 -28.23
CA THR A 149 25.91 -3.67 -28.04
C THR A 149 25.25 -2.92 -26.90
N GLU A 150 23.99 -2.54 -27.10
CA GLU A 150 23.09 -2.08 -26.04
C GLU A 150 22.66 -3.33 -25.26
N ASP A 151 23.12 -3.45 -24.00
CA ASP A 151 22.72 -4.53 -23.08
C ASP A 151 21.56 -4.07 -22.18
#